data_AF-A0AAV5W517-F1
#
_entry.id   AF-A0AAV5W517-F1
#
_cell.length_a   1.000
_cell.length_b   1.000
_cell.length_c   1.000
_cell.angle_alpha   90.00
_cell.angle_beta   90.00
_cell.angle_gamma   90.00
#
_symmetry.space_group_name_H-M   'P 1'
#
loop_
_entity.id
_entity.type
_entity.pdbx_description
1 polymer ?
#
loop_
_entity_poly.entity_id
_entity_poly.type
_entity_poly.pdbx_seq_one_letter_code
_entity_poly.pdbx_strand_id
1 'polypeptide(L)' 'KGFEELLASRNIPWVLRKMILLATETIKFTNLGDARWETEHQMLTNKAKYAFCLGEEFITRGMDGFDHKV' A
#
# COMPACT_ATOMS: atom_id res chain seq x y z
N LYS A 1 2.70 5.07 15.75
CA LYS A 1 3.82 6.05 15.92
C LYS A 1 5.00 5.55 15.10
N GLY A 2 5.73 6.42 14.38
CA GLY A 2 6.84 6.03 13.49
C GLY A 2 6.51 6.01 11.98
N PHE A 3 5.25 6.19 11.59
CA PHE A 3 4.87 6.20 10.18
C PHE A 3 5.40 7.43 9.43
N GLU A 4 5.42 8.61 10.06
CA GLU A 4 6.03 9.81 9.45
C GLU A 4 7.53 9.65 9.20
N GLU A 5 8.25 9.04 10.15
CA GLU A 5 9.69 8.74 10.06
C GLU A 5 9.97 7.71 8.96
N LEU A 6 9.12 6.69 8.82
CA LEU A 6 9.19 5.72 7.72
C LEU A 6 8.96 6.36 6.35
N LEU A 7 7.96 7.23 6.22
CA LEU A 7 7.73 7.94 4.96
C LEU A 7 8.90 8.88 4.64
N ALA A 8 9.50 9.51 5.65
CA ALA A 8 10.68 10.34 5.49
C ALA A 8 11.91 9.52 5.04
N SER A 9 12.14 8.33 5.60
CA SER A 9 13.27 7.46 5.20
C SER A 9 13.12 6.88 3.79
N ARG A 10 11.91 6.83 3.25
CA ARG A 10 11.61 6.44 1.86
C ARG A 10 11.66 7.58 0.84
N ASN A 11 12.25 8.72 1.20
CA ASN A 11 12.35 9.91 0.33
C ASN A 11 11.01 10.49 -0.16
N ILE A 12 9.89 10.21 0.54
CA ILE A 12 8.58 10.74 0.16
C ILE A 12 8.53 12.24 0.52
N PRO A 13 8.14 13.16 -0.38
CA PRO A 13 8.12 14.60 -0.12
C PRO A 13 7.26 14.99 1.10
N TRP A 14 7.72 15.98 1.89
CA TRP A 14 7.05 16.40 3.14
C TRP A 14 5.55 16.71 2.99
N VAL A 15 5.17 17.42 1.93
CA VAL A 15 3.76 17.76 1.65
C VAL A 15 2.92 16.49 1.45
N LEU A 16 3.44 15.52 0.69
CA LEU A 16 2.78 14.25 0.44
C LEU A 16 2.69 13.42 1.73
N ARG A 17 3.72 13.45 2.58
CA ARG A 17 3.68 12.80 3.91
C ARG A 17 2.55 13.36 4.78
N LYS A 18 2.39 14.69 4.83
CA LYS A 18 1.29 15.31 5.59
C LYS A 18 -0.08 14.95 5.02
N MET A 19 -0.22 14.89 3.69
CA MET A 19 -1.46 14.42 3.06
C MET A 19 -1.78 12.97 3.40
N ILE A 20 -0.79 12.07 3.36
CA ILE A 20 -0.95 10.65 3.72
C ILE A 20 -1.38 10.50 5.19
N LEU A 21 -0.80 11.30 6.10
CA LEU A 21 -1.16 11.26 7.52
C LEU A 21 -2.58 11.78 7.82
N LEU A 22 -3.11 12.67 6.97
CA LEU A 22 -4.46 13.22 7.08
C LEU A 22 -5.49 12.38 6.32
N ALA A 23 -5.07 11.57 5.36
CA ALA A 23 -5.94 10.72 4.58
C ALA A 23 -6.42 9.54 5.41
N THR A 24 -7.74 9.36 5.50
CA THR A 24 -8.33 8.11 5.99
C THR A 24 -8.08 7.04 4.94
N GLU A 25 -7.30 6.01 5.28
CA GLU A 25 -7.12 4.83 4.45
C GLU A 25 -8.12 3.76 4.85
N THR A 26 -8.92 3.30 3.89
CA THR A 26 -9.76 2.11 4.03
C THR A 26 -9.06 0.97 3.30
N ILE A 27 -8.68 -0.06 4.05
CA ILE A 27 -8.11 -1.29 3.48
C ILE A 27 -9.18 -2.36 3.52
N LYS A 28 -9.58 -2.86 2.35
CA LYS A 28 -10.53 -3.96 2.21
C LYS A 28 -9.79 -5.21 1.76
N PHE A 29 -9.91 -6.27 2.56
CA PHE A 29 -9.44 -7.61 2.21
C PHE A 29 -10.61 -8.44 1.69
N THR A 30 -10.42 -9.06 0.53
CA THR A 30 -11.38 -9.98 -0.08
C THR A 30 -10.68 -11.32 -0.28
N ASN A 31 -11.22 -12.39 0.31
CA ASN A 31 -10.76 -13.76 0.08
C ASN A 31 -11.40 -14.26 -1.22
N LEU A 32 -10.59 -14.68 -2.19
CA LEU A 32 -11.03 -15.17 -3.49
C LEU A 32 -11.10 -16.71 -3.56
N GLY A 33 -10.78 -17.41 -2.48
CA GLY A 33 -10.64 -18.88 -2.44
C GLY A 33 -9.23 -19.35 -2.81
N ASP A 34 -8.91 -20.62 -2.52
CA ASP A 34 -7.66 -21.27 -2.92
C ASP A 34 -6.38 -20.46 -2.62
N ALA A 35 -6.30 -19.90 -1.40
CA ALA A 35 -5.19 -19.06 -0.94
C ALA A 35 -4.99 -17.74 -1.71
N ARG A 36 -5.91 -17.37 -2.59
CA ARG A 36 -5.91 -16.08 -3.31
C ARG A 36 -6.61 -15.01 -2.50
N TRP A 37 -5.95 -13.86 -2.42
CA TRP A 37 -6.44 -12.69 -1.72
C TRP A 37 -6.37 -11.48 -2.62
N GLU A 38 -7.30 -10.58 -2.38
CA GLU A 38 -7.33 -9.28 -3.00
C GLU A 38 -7.40 -8.22 -1.90
N THR A 39 -6.51 -7.25 -1.99
CA THR A 39 -6.47 -6.08 -1.11
C THR A 39 -6.72 -4.83 -1.91
N GLU A 40 -7.69 -4.05 -1.45
CA GLU A 40 -8.01 -2.75 -2.01
C GLU A 40 -7.71 -1.68 -0.98
N HIS A 41 -6.78 -0.79 -1.32
CA HIS A 41 -6.42 0.38 -0.53
C HIS A 41 -7.11 1.60 -1.13
N GLN A 42 -8.09 2.13 -0.41
CA GLN A 42 -8.77 3.36 -0.77
C GLN A 42 -8.31 4.51 0.12
N MET A 43 -7.73 5.52 -0.51
CA MET A 43 -7.46 6.83 0.05
C MET A 43 -8.33 7.86 -0.68
N LEU A 44 -8.51 9.04 -0.08
CA LEU A 44 -9.36 10.12 -0.62
C LEU A 44 -9.05 10.48 -2.09
N THR A 45 -7.79 10.35 -2.51
CA THR A 45 -7.30 10.73 -3.84
C THR A 45 -6.79 9.55 -4.67
N ASN A 46 -6.76 8.33 -4.14
CA ASN A 46 -6.16 7.20 -4.83
C ASN A 46 -6.82 5.87 -4.44
N LYS A 47 -6.90 4.96 -5.39
CA LYS A 47 -7.39 3.61 -5.20
C LYS A 47 -6.36 2.63 -5.78
N ALA A 48 -5.72 1.86 -4.91
CA ALA A 48 -4.80 0.81 -5.31
C ALA A 48 -5.41 -0.56 -5.03
N LYS A 49 -5.21 -1.49 -5.96
CA LYS A 49 -5.76 -2.84 -5.89
C LYS A 49 -4.64 -3.84 -6.15
N TYR A 50 -4.50 -4.80 -5.25
CA TYR A 50 -3.47 -5.83 -5.32
C TYR A 50 -4.13 -7.20 -5.20
N ALA A 51 -3.72 -8.15 -6.03
CA ALA A 51 -4.14 -9.55 -5.94
C ALA A 51 -2.90 -10.41 -5.78
N PHE A 52 -2.92 -11.34 -4.82
CA PHE A 52 -1.78 -12.19 -4.49
C PHE A 52 -2.24 -13.56 -3.97
N CYS A 53 -1.37 -14.56 -4.11
CA CYS A 53 -1.55 -15.89 -3.53
C CYS A 53 -0.67 -16.02 -2.28
N LEU A 54 -1.20 -16.58 -1.19
CA LEU A 54 -0.38 -16.87 -0.02
C LEU A 54 0.64 -17.96 -0.35
N GLY A 55 1.92 -17.69 -0.07
CA GLY A 55 3.03 -18.61 -0.31
C GLY A 55 3.69 -18.47 -1.68
N GLU A 56 3.23 -17.55 -2.52
CA GLU A 56 3.87 -17.22 -3.80
C GLU A 56 4.45 -15.80 -3.75
N GLU A 57 5.65 -15.62 -4.30
CA GLU A 57 6.25 -14.29 -4.47
C GLU A 57 5.46 -13.49 -5.52
N PHE A 58 5.27 -12.20 -5.29
CA PHE A 58 4.64 -11.32 -6.27
C PHE A 58 5.34 -9.96 -6.36
N ILE A 59 5.17 -9.28 -7.49
CA ILE A 59 5.73 -7.95 -7.72
C ILE A 59 4.64 -6.92 -7.47
N THR A 60 4.95 -5.92 -6.65
CA THR A 60 4.06 -4.80 -6.38
C THR A 60 4.78 -3.47 -6.53
N ARG A 61 4.07 -2.44 -7.01
CA ARG A 61 4.59 -1.08 -7.04
C ARG A 61 4.42 -0.43 -5.67
N GLY A 62 5.54 -0.05 -5.06
CA GLY A 62 5.60 0.67 -3.80
C GLY A 62 5.18 2.14 -3.93
N MET A 63 4.92 2.77 -2.79
CA MET A 63 4.61 4.20 -2.71
C MET A 63 5.79 5.11 -3.09
N ASP A 64 7.01 4.56 -3.13
CA ASP A 64 8.22 5.20 -3.65
C ASP A 64 8.27 5.20 -5.19
N GLY A 65 7.32 4.54 -5.86
CA GLY A 65 7.24 4.44 -7.31
C GLY A 65 8.07 3.31 -7.91
N PHE A 66 8.76 2.52 -7.08
CA PHE A 66 9.56 1.38 -7.52
C PHE A 66 8.79 0.06 -7.39
N ASP A 67 9.17 -0.92 -8.20
CA ASP A 67 8.60 -2.26 -8.12
C ASP A 67 9.40 -3.09 -7.10
N HIS A 68 8.70 -3.71 -6.16
CA HIS A 68 9.27 -4.51 -5.07
C HIS A 68 8.76 -5.94 -5.18
N LYS A 69 9.65 -6.91 -4.91
CA LYS A 69 9.25 -8.30 -4.67
C LYS A 69 8.78 -8.44 -3.22
N VAL A 70 7.65 -9.10 -3.04
CA VAL A 70 7.00 -9.36 -1.74
C VAL A 70 6.75 -10.85 -1.61
#